data_AF-A0A0V8HHH2-F1
#
_entry.id   AF-A0A0V8HHH2-F1
#
_cell.length_a   1.000
_cell.length_b   1.000
_cell.length_c   1.000
_cell.angle_alpha   90.00
_cell.angle_beta   90.00
_cell.angle_gamma   90.00
#
_symmetry.space_group_name_H-M   'P 1'
#
loop_
_entity.id
_entity.type
_entity.pdbx_description
1 polymer ?
#
loop_
_entity_poly.entity_id
_entity_poly.type
_entity_poly.pdbx_seq_one_letter_code
_entity_poly.pdbx_strand_id
1 'polypeptide(L)' 'MRALMEKFIYFIFAIFIFIVLWKMTASVWDAFIPWNYKTDLIGLFVVIPLLAAAAFILAGVMIKVIKSSREIEK' A
#
# COMPACT_ATOMS: atom_id res chain seq x y z
N MET A 1 -4.59 16.47 19.08
CA MET A 1 -3.30 15.74 18.91
C MET A 1 -3.46 14.22 18.73
N ARG A 2 -4.21 13.50 19.57
CA ARG A 2 -4.40 12.03 19.41
C ARG A 2 -4.90 11.60 18.02
N ALA A 3 -5.94 12.26 17.48
CA ALA A 3 -6.48 11.93 16.15
C ALA A 3 -5.52 12.23 14.98
N LEU A 4 -4.64 13.24 15.13
CA LEU A 4 -3.61 13.54 14.12
C LEU A 4 -2.51 12.49 14.12
N MET A 5 -2.09 12.06 15.32
CA MET A 5 -1.09 10.99 15.48
C MET A 5 -1.59 9.67 14.92
N GLU A 6 -2.86 9.32 15.11
CA GLU A 6 -3.44 8.11 14.54
C GLU A 6 -3.47 8.14 13.00
N LYS A 7 -3.87 9.28 12.41
CA LYS A 7 -3.80 9.49 10.95
C LYS A 7 -2.37 9.40 10.41
N PHE A 8 -1.40 9.91 11.17
CA PHE A 8 0.01 9.85 10.79
C PHE A 8 0.55 8.41 10.82
N ILE A 9 0.23 7.63 11.87
CA ILE A 9 0.58 6.20 11.95
C ILE A 9 -0.05 5.42 10.80
N TYR A 10 -1.33 5.68 10.50
CA TYR A 10 -2.03 5.09 9.36
C TYR A 10 -1.30 5.38 8.04
N PHE A 11 -0.88 6.62 7.82
CA PHE A 11 -0.16 7.02 6.61
C PHE A 11 1.21 6.35 6.49
N ILE A 12 1.97 6.24 7.59
CA ILE A 12 3.24 5.51 7.62
C ILE A 12 3.03 4.04 7.26
N PHE A 13 2.00 3.40 7.82
CA PHE A 13 1.67 2.02 7.48
C PHE A 13 1.29 1.85 6.01
N ALA A 14 0.49 2.77 5.45
CA ALA A 14 0.14 2.75 4.04
C ALA A 14 1.39 2.89 3.15
N ILE A 15 2.32 3.81 3.47
CA ILE A 15 3.59 3.94 2.75
C ILE A 15 4.40 2.64 2.83
N PHE A 16 4.50 2.04 4.02
CA PHE A 16 5.23 0.79 4.20
C PHE A 16 4.67 -0.33 3.30
N ILE A 17 3.35 -0.51 3.31
CA ILE A 17 2.66 -1.51 2.46
C ILE A 17 2.90 -1.19 0.99
N PHE A 18 2.78 0.08 0.59
CA PHE A 18 3.03 0.50 -0.78
C PHE A 18 4.44 0.13 -1.24
N ILE A 19 5.47 0.38 -0.42
CA ILE A 19 6.86 0.02 -0.76
C ILE A 19 7.01 -1.48 -0.95
N VAL A 20 6.39 -2.30 -0.10
CA VAL A 20 6.42 -3.76 -0.23
C VAL A 20 5.74 -4.21 -1.52
N LEU A 21 4.52 -3.72 -1.78
CA LEU A 21 3.78 -4.03 -3.00
C LEU A 21 4.52 -3.58 -4.26
N TRP A 22 5.13 -2.40 -4.22
CA TRP A 22 5.94 -1.87 -5.32
C TRP A 22 7.13 -2.77 -5.60
N LYS A 23 7.88 -3.20 -4.57
CA LYS A 23 9.01 -4.11 -4.75
C LYS A 23 8.60 -5.45 -5.36
N MET A 24 7.50 -6.04 -4.90
CA MET A 24 6.97 -7.28 -5.47
C MET A 24 6.54 -7.08 -6.93
N THR A 25 5.88 -5.97 -7.22
CA THR A 25 5.44 -5.65 -8.57
C THR A 25 6.63 -5.41 -9.48
N ALA A 26 7.65 -4.67 -9.02
CA ALA A 26 8.88 -4.43 -9.77
C ALA A 26 9.61 -5.74 -10.10
N SER A 27 9.72 -6.68 -9.15
CA SER A 27 10.36 -7.97 -9.44
C SER A 27 9.61 -8.79 -10.49
N VAL A 28 8.27 -8.73 -10.49
CA VAL A 28 7.44 -9.37 -11.52
C VAL A 28 7.55 -8.61 -12.84
N TRP A 29 7.57 -7.29 -12.79
CA TRP A 29 7.69 -6.42 -13.95
C TRP A 29 8.98 -6.67 -14.71
N ASP A 30 10.11 -6.73 -14.00
CA ASP A 30 11.42 -7.00 -14.58
C ASP A 30 11.53 -8.39 -15.22
N ALA A 31 10.77 -9.36 -14.71
CA ALA A 31 10.78 -10.73 -15.22
C ALA A 31 9.91 -10.93 -16.47
N PHE A 32 8.82 -10.16 -16.61
CA PHE A 32 7.79 -10.44 -17.62
C PHE A 32 7.51 -9.29 -18.59
N ILE A 33 7.89 -8.04 -18.26
CA ILE A 33 7.49 -6.86 -19.01
C ILE A 33 8.73 -6.18 -19.60
N PRO A 34 8.82 -6.08 -20.94
CA PRO A 34 9.96 -5.45 -21.60
C PRO A 34 9.95 -3.94 -21.35
N TRP A 35 11.10 -3.40 -20.94
CA TRP A 35 11.31 -1.97 -20.72
C TRP A 35 11.14 -1.16 -22.01
N ASN A 36 9.96 -0.58 -22.19
CA ASN A 36 9.64 0.33 -23.29
C ASN A 36 8.72 1.46 -22.82
N TYR A 37 8.67 2.54 -23.59
CA TYR A 37 7.94 3.75 -23.18
C TYR A 37 6.44 3.49 -22.91
N LYS A 38 5.79 2.54 -23.59
CA LYS A 38 4.36 2.26 -23.38
C LYS A 38 4.13 1.56 -22.04
N THR A 39 4.96 0.58 -21.72
CA THR A 39 4.88 -0.15 -20.44
C THR A 39 5.22 0.76 -19.28
N ASP A 40 6.20 1.66 -19.44
CA ASP A 40 6.59 2.59 -18.38
C ASP A 40 5.45 3.56 -18.05
N LEU A 41 4.71 4.03 -19.07
CA LEU A 41 3.50 4.82 -18.87
C LEU A 41 2.41 4.04 -18.13
N ILE A 42 2.25 2.74 -18.41
CA ILE A 42 1.31 1.87 -17.66
C ILE A 42 1.77 1.73 -16.20
N GLY A 43 3.07 1.52 -15.98
CA GLY A 43 3.67 1.49 -14.64
C GLY A 43 3.35 2.77 -13.86
N LEU A 44 3.59 3.93 -14.47
CA LEU A 44 3.40 5.22 -13.83
C LEU A 44 1.92 5.57 -13.60
N PHE A 45 1.07 5.42 -14.60
CA PHE A 45 -0.31 5.95 -14.58
C PHE A 45 -1.37 4.93 -14.17
N VAL A 46 -1.06 3.63 -14.21
CA VAL A 46 -2.02 2.57 -13.83
C VAL A 46 -1.54 1.84 -12.59
N VAL A 47 -0.30 1.34 -12.60
CA VAL A 47 0.21 0.48 -11.52
C VAL A 47 0.39 1.28 -10.23
N ILE A 48 1.04 2.45 -10.27
CA ILE A 48 1.25 3.25 -9.06
C ILE A 48 -0.08 3.64 -8.39
N PRO A 49 -1.08 4.21 -9.08
CA PRO A 49 -2.37 4.52 -8.45
C PRO A 49 -3.08 3.29 -7.89
N LEU A 50 -3.01 2.15 -8.59
CA LEU A 50 -3.61 0.90 -8.15
C LEU A 50 -2.96 0.38 -6.86
N LEU A 51 -1.63 0.39 -6.80
CA LEU A 51 -0.87 -0.04 -5.63
C LEU A 51 -1.08 0.92 -4.45
N ALA A 52 -1.18 2.22 -4.71
CA ALA A 52 -1.49 3.21 -3.68
C ALA A 52 -2.88 2.94 -3.07
N ALA A 53 -3.91 2.74 -3.91
CA ALA A 53 -5.25 2.41 -3.45
C ALA A 53 -5.27 1.11 -2.62
N ALA A 54 -4.59 0.07 -3.11
CA ALA A 54 -4.47 -1.21 -2.38
C ALA A 54 -3.77 -1.03 -1.03
N ALA A 55 -2.69 -0.25 -0.97
CA ALA A 55 -1.95 0.01 0.26
C ALA A 55 -2.80 0.73 1.31
N PHE A 56 -3.58 1.73 0.91
CA PHE A 56 -4.52 2.41 1.82
C PHE A 56 -5.62 1.48 2.32
N ILE A 57 -6.23 0.69 1.44
CA ILE A 57 -7.27 -0.28 1.83
C ILE A 57 -6.70 -1.29 2.84
N LEU A 58 -5.52 -1.85 2.56
CA LEU A 58 -4.86 -2.82 3.44
C LEU A 58 -4.48 -2.21 4.80
N ALA A 59 -3.94 -0.98 4.81
CA ALA A 59 -3.66 -0.27 6.05
C ALA A 59 -4.95 -0.07 6.89
N GLY A 60 -6.06 0.28 6.23
CA GLY A 60 -7.36 0.43 6.87
C GLY A 60 -7.90 -0.87 7.45
N VAL A 61 -7.83 -1.96 6.69
CA VAL A 61 -8.24 -3.29 7.15
C VAL A 61 -7.39 -3.73 8.35
N MET A 62 -6.06 -3.60 8.28
CA MET A 62 -5.19 -3.98 9.40
C MET A 62 -5.50 -3.21 10.68
N ILE A 63 -5.63 -1.88 10.60
CA ILE A 63 -5.95 -1.06 11.77
C ILE A 63 -7.33 -1.40 12.32
N LYS A 64 -8.32 -1.67 11.46
CA LYS A 64 -9.65 -2.10 11.88
C LYS A 64 -9.59 -3.44 12.63
N VAL A 65 -8.86 -4.42 12.10
CA VAL A 65 -8.67 -5.73 12.74
C VAL A 65 -7.97 -5.59 14.09
N ILE A 66 -6.86 -4.84 14.16
CA ILE A 66 -6.12 -4.63 15.41
C ILE A 66 -7.00 -3.99 16.50
N LYS A 67 -7.87 -3.03 16.13
CA LYS A 67 -8.81 -2.42 17.08
C LYS A 67 -9.86 -3.42 17.55
N SER A 68 -10.44 -4.18 16.63
CA SER A 68 -11.43 -5.21 16.94
C SER A 68 -10.85 -6.28 17.88
N SER A 69 -9.61 -6.72 17.66
CA SER A 69 -8.95 -7.70 18.53
C SER A 69 -8.73 -7.18 19.95
N ARG A 70 -8.41 -5.88 20.11
CA ARG A 70 -8.22 -5.25 21.44
C ARG A 70 -9.53 -5.00 22.20
N GLU A 71 -10.67 -4.95 21.53
CA GLU A 71 -11.98 -4.92 22.20
C GLU A 71 -12.42 -6.29 22.70
N ILE A 72 -11.97 -7.38 22.05
CA ILE A 72 -12.29 -8.75 22.47
C ILE A 72 -11.48 -9.18 23.72
N GLU A 73 -10.32 -8.57 23.95
CA GLU A 73 -9.42 -8.90 25.07
C GLU A 73 -9.75 -8.12 26.37
N LYS A 74 -10.72 -7.20 26.34
CA LYS A 74 -11.19 -6.43 27.52
C LYS A 74 -12.46 -7.02 28.11
#